data_AF-A0A2T1C667-F1
#
_entry.id   AF-A0A2T1C667-F1
#
_cell.length_a   1.000
_cell.length_b   1.000
_cell.length_c   1.000
_cell.angle_alpha   90.00
_cell.angle_beta   90.00
_cell.angle_gamma   90.00
#
_symmetry.space_group_name_H-M   'P 1'
#
loop_
_entity.id
_entity.type
_entity.pdbx_description
1 polymer ?
#
loop_
_entity_poly.entity_id
_entity_poly.type
_entity_poly.pdbx_seq_one_letter_code
_entity_poly.pdbx_strand_id
1 'polypeptide(L)'
;MNIYVHSERAINRRLKSVNGDTDNQYLFLSKHGSPHYTAKSERGLNPKNLRHFKEGQGVRQFITEDVLPYIRANFDPNFKYSFHDLRATFGMNLVDAGLNLVGTNKVTLDWVFDMVRSRLGHTSIVTTNAYLNFRGRLRLAYEAQQHWEQELHKLAGIEVDNEFIK
;
A
#
# COMPACT_ATOMS: atom_id res chain seq x y z
N MET A 1 21.50 12.87 1.33
CA MET A 1 20.47 11.80 1.49
C MET A 1 20.90 10.92 2.65
N ASN A 2 20.23 11.02 3.80
CA ASN A 2 20.59 10.22 4.98
C ASN A 2 19.92 8.84 4.88
N ILE A 3 20.71 7.81 4.58
CA ILE A 3 20.21 6.44 4.48
C ILE A 3 20.08 5.88 5.90
N TYR A 4 18.88 5.43 6.28
CA TYR A 4 18.58 4.95 7.63
C TYR A 4 19.61 3.93 8.16
N VAL A 5 20.08 3.01 7.31
CA VAL A 5 21.05 1.96 7.68
C VAL A 5 22.35 2.50 8.30
N HIS A 6 22.78 3.70 7.88
CA HIS A 6 24.00 4.36 8.36
C HIS A 6 23.72 5.36 9.49
N SER A 7 22.47 5.54 9.90
CA SER A 7 22.16 6.43 11.02
C SER A 7 22.66 5.85 12.35
N GLU A 8 23.10 6.72 13.26
CA GLU A 8 23.47 6.33 14.63
C GLU A 8 22.37 5.53 15.31
N ARG A 9 21.11 5.90 15.04
CA ARG A 9 19.93 5.18 15.54
C ARG A 9 19.91 3.72 15.09
N ALA A 10 20.23 3.43 13.83
CA ALA A 10 20.25 2.07 13.32
C ALA A 10 21.43 1.28 13.90
N ILE A 11 22.62 1.88 13.90
CA ILE A 11 23.85 1.29 14.47
C ILE A 11 23.63 0.91 15.95
N ASN A 12 23.16 1.86 16.77
CA ASN A 12 22.90 1.65 18.20
C ASN A 12 21.90 0.53 18.49
N ARG A 13 20.97 0.27 17.57
CA ARG A 13 20.01 -0.83 17.72
C ARG A 13 20.61 -2.17 17.31
N ARG A 14 21.46 -2.20 16.27
CA ARG A 14 22.16 -3.41 15.84
C ARG A 14 23.18 -3.86 16.88
N LEU A 15 23.90 -2.95 17.52
CA LEU A 15 24.81 -3.25 18.64
C LEU A 15 24.11 -3.90 19.84
N LYS A 16 22.80 -3.68 20.03
CA LYS A 16 22.00 -4.29 21.10
C LYS A 16 21.34 -5.62 20.70
N SER A 17 21.49 -6.03 19.44
CA SER A 17 20.89 -7.26 18.92
C SER A 17 21.77 -8.47 19.21
N VAL A 18 21.16 -9.66 19.23
CA VAL A 18 21.86 -10.92 19.55
C VAL A 18 23.02 -11.21 18.59
N ASN A 19 22.88 -10.83 17.30
CA ASN A 19 23.91 -11.07 16.29
C ASN A 19 24.79 -9.84 16.01
N GLY A 20 24.68 -8.78 16.83
CA GLY A 20 25.46 -7.56 16.69
C GLY A 20 25.20 -6.76 15.40
N ASP A 21 26.16 -5.89 15.06
CA ASP A 21 26.17 -5.13 13.81
C ASP A 21 26.88 -5.93 12.71
N THR A 22 26.09 -6.67 11.93
CA THR A 22 26.56 -7.48 10.80
C THR A 22 25.67 -7.25 9.60
N ASP A 23 26.19 -7.51 8.40
CA ASP A 23 25.46 -7.33 7.13
C ASP A 23 24.22 -8.23 7.04
N ASN A 24 24.21 -9.37 7.76
CA ASN A 24 23.10 -10.31 7.82
C ASN A 24 22.07 -9.97 8.91
N GLN A 25 22.23 -8.85 9.62
CA GLN A 25 21.29 -8.42 10.65
C GLN A 25 20.03 -7.79 10.06
N TYR A 26 18.89 -7.99 10.73
CA TYR A 26 17.65 -7.28 10.45
C TYR A 26 17.85 -5.76 10.54
N LEU A 27 17.40 -5.05 9.51
CA LEU A 27 17.53 -3.60 9.42
C LEU A 27 16.64 -2.87 10.45
N PHE A 28 15.42 -3.34 10.64
CA PHE A 28 14.42 -2.69 11.50
C PHE A 28 14.33 -3.39 12.86
N LEU A 29 15.07 -2.84 13.81
CA LEU A 29 15.14 -3.31 15.18
C LEU A 29 14.42 -2.35 16.14
N SER A 30 13.91 -2.90 17.24
CA SER A 30 13.36 -2.14 18.35
C SER A 30 14.48 -1.42 19.13
N LYS A 31 14.10 -0.57 20.10
CA LYS A 31 15.06 0.06 21.03
C LYS A 31 15.87 -0.95 21.85
N HIS A 32 15.39 -2.19 21.96
CA HIS A 32 16.02 -3.29 22.67
C HIS A 32 16.74 -4.27 21.73
N GLY A 33 16.92 -3.93 20.45
CA GLY A 33 17.63 -4.80 19.49
C GLY A 33 16.84 -5.99 18.97
N SER A 34 15.54 -6.11 19.31
CA SER A 34 14.67 -7.17 18.79
C SER A 34 14.10 -6.81 17.41
N PRO A 35 14.04 -7.74 16.45
CA PRO A 35 13.52 -7.44 15.11
C PRO A 35 12.03 -7.09 15.12
N HIS A 36 11.63 -6.11 14.31
CA HIS A 36 10.22 -5.77 14.07
C HIS A 36 9.55 -6.72 13.07
N TYR A 37 10.35 -7.36 12.22
CA TYR A 37 9.93 -8.37 11.27
C TYR A 37 10.93 -9.53 11.28
N THR A 38 10.44 -10.77 11.30
CA THR A 38 11.26 -11.97 11.20
C THR A 38 10.99 -12.72 9.90
N ALA A 39 12.04 -13.19 9.23
CA ALA A 39 11.95 -13.97 8.01
C ALA A 39 11.15 -15.25 8.21
N LYS A 40 10.39 -15.66 7.18
CA LYS A 40 9.60 -16.90 7.23
C LYS A 40 10.47 -18.15 7.31
N SER A 41 11.67 -18.12 6.73
CA SER A 41 12.66 -19.21 6.79
C SER A 41 13.17 -19.47 8.21
N GLU A 42 13.11 -18.46 9.09
CA GLU A 42 13.50 -18.61 10.49
C GLU A 42 12.35 -19.14 11.37
N ARG A 43 11.20 -19.45 10.78
CA ARG A 43 10.09 -20.11 11.48
C ARG A 43 10.49 -21.53 11.87
N GLY A 44 10.47 -21.81 13.18
CA GLY A 44 10.70 -23.15 13.73
C GLY A 44 12.16 -23.47 14.08
N LEU A 45 13.13 -22.63 13.70
CA LEU A 45 14.55 -22.82 14.04
C LEU A 45 14.86 -22.54 15.52
N ASN A 46 13.92 -21.95 16.27
CA ASN A 46 14.12 -21.57 17.66
C ASN A 46 12.98 -22.10 18.55
N PRO A 47 13.11 -23.30 19.15
CA PRO A 47 12.04 -23.95 19.90
C PRO A 47 11.64 -23.19 21.19
N LYS A 48 12.48 -22.27 21.68
CA LYS A 48 12.18 -21.43 22.85
C LYS A 48 11.28 -20.21 22.55
N ASN A 49 11.11 -19.83 21.28
CA ASN A 49 10.41 -18.60 20.85
C ASN A 49 9.16 -18.88 19.99
N LEU A 50 8.53 -20.04 20.17
CA LEU A 50 7.34 -20.45 19.41
C LEU A 50 6.13 -19.53 19.56
N ARG A 51 6.09 -18.66 20.58
CA ARG A 51 4.84 -18.03 20.97
C ARG A 51 4.40 -16.86 20.08
N HIS A 52 5.29 -15.99 19.59
CA HIS A 52 4.86 -14.85 18.76
C HIS A 52 5.93 -14.38 17.76
N PHE A 53 5.80 -14.77 16.49
CA PHE A 53 6.58 -14.20 15.39
C PHE A 53 6.25 -12.72 15.21
N LYS A 54 7.29 -11.91 14.94
CA LYS A 54 7.12 -10.48 14.70
C LYS A 54 6.78 -10.28 13.23
N GLU A 55 5.52 -9.94 12.97
CA GLU A 55 4.99 -9.66 11.63
C GLU A 55 4.57 -8.18 11.50
N GLY A 56 5.34 -7.26 12.08
CA GLY A 56 5.00 -5.83 12.01
C GLY A 56 3.85 -5.40 12.94
N GLN A 57 3.65 -6.10 14.06
CA GLN A 57 2.60 -5.80 15.04
C GLN A 57 2.57 -4.33 15.47
N GLY A 58 3.73 -3.67 15.61
CA GLY A 58 3.78 -2.26 16.00
C GLY A 58 3.07 -1.32 15.02
N VAL A 59 3.13 -1.59 13.71
CA VAL A 59 2.42 -0.79 12.71
C VAL A 59 0.92 -1.07 12.80
N ARG A 60 0.51 -2.33 12.96
CA ARG A 60 -0.91 -2.71 13.12
C ARG A 60 -1.51 -2.10 14.39
N GLN A 61 -0.74 -2.10 15.48
CA GLN A 61 -1.14 -1.50 16.75
C GLN A 61 -1.32 0.01 16.60
N PHE A 62 -0.33 0.72 16.04
CA PHE A 62 -0.43 2.15 15.75
C PHE A 62 -1.66 2.50 14.89
N ILE A 63 -1.94 1.71 13.85
CA ILE A 63 -3.14 1.89 13.02
C ILE A 63 -4.42 1.74 13.86
N THR A 64 -4.46 0.73 14.73
CA THR A 64 -5.65 0.37 15.51
C THR A 64 -5.91 1.34 16.67
N GLU A 65 -4.85 1.79 17.34
CA GLU A 65 -4.91 2.58 18.57
C GLU A 65 -4.90 4.09 18.31
N ASP A 66 -4.25 4.55 17.23
CA ASP A 66 -4.10 5.99 16.97
C ASP A 66 -4.83 6.42 15.69
N VAL A 67 -4.51 5.79 14.55
CA VAL A 67 -4.95 6.29 13.24
C VAL A 67 -6.46 6.07 13.02
N LEU A 68 -6.95 4.85 13.24
CA LEU A 68 -8.36 4.54 13.06
C LEU A 68 -9.26 5.35 14.01
N PRO A 69 -8.97 5.47 15.32
CA PRO A 69 -9.76 6.30 16.22
C PRO A 69 -9.80 7.77 15.80
N TYR A 70 -8.66 8.34 15.41
CA TYR A 70 -8.61 9.72 14.92
C TYR A 70 -9.49 9.93 13.69
N ILE A 71 -9.38 9.05 12.68
CA ILE A 71 -10.17 9.19 11.44
C ILE A 71 -11.67 9.04 11.73
N ARG A 72 -12.05 8.07 12.57
CA ARG A 72 -13.45 7.82 12.91
C ARG A 72 -14.10 8.94 13.69
N ALA A 73 -13.33 9.61 14.55
CA ALA A 73 -13.82 10.73 15.32
C ALA A 73 -14.00 12.01 14.48
N ASN A 74 -13.17 12.21 13.44
CA ASN A 74 -13.09 13.49 12.73
C ASN A 74 -13.67 13.45 11.29
N PHE A 75 -13.83 12.29 10.67
CA PHE A 75 -14.19 12.20 9.25
C PHE A 75 -15.28 11.17 8.95
N ASP A 76 -15.04 9.88 9.21
CA ASP A 76 -15.99 8.81 8.91
C ASP A 76 -16.00 7.75 10.03
N PRO A 77 -17.07 7.70 10.84
CA PRO A 77 -17.20 6.74 11.95
C PRO A 77 -17.05 5.27 11.56
N ASN A 78 -17.34 4.93 10.29
CA ASN A 78 -17.30 3.55 9.79
C ASN A 78 -16.01 3.22 9.05
N PHE A 79 -15.05 4.15 8.99
CA PHE A 79 -13.82 3.97 8.23
C PHE A 79 -13.02 2.75 8.70
N LYS A 80 -12.55 1.95 7.73
CA LYS A 80 -11.76 0.75 7.94
C LYS A 80 -10.71 0.64 6.85
N TYR A 81 -9.48 0.32 7.27
CA TYR A 81 -8.41 -0.06 6.36
C TYR A 81 -7.39 -0.91 7.11
N SER A 82 -6.52 -1.57 6.35
CA SER A 82 -5.38 -2.33 6.81
C SER A 82 -4.10 -1.78 6.17
N PHE A 83 -2.95 -2.19 6.69
CA PHE A 83 -1.67 -1.83 6.10
C PHE A 83 -1.53 -2.31 4.63
N HIS A 84 -2.18 -3.41 4.26
CA HIS A 84 -2.17 -3.92 2.89
C HIS A 84 -2.89 -2.99 1.92
N ASP A 85 -3.93 -2.29 2.38
CA ASP A 85 -4.70 -1.35 1.56
C ASP A 85 -3.83 -0.15 1.19
N LEU A 86 -2.99 0.35 2.10
CA LEU A 86 -2.04 1.42 1.78
C LEU A 86 -1.10 1.05 0.63
N ARG A 87 -0.59 -0.19 0.67
CA ARG A 87 0.27 -0.72 -0.39
C ARG A 87 -0.48 -0.91 -1.70
N ALA A 88 -1.73 -1.36 -1.64
CA ALA A 88 -2.58 -1.46 -2.83
C ALA A 88 -2.82 -0.09 -3.44
N THR A 89 -3.21 0.92 -2.64
CA THR A 89 -3.38 2.30 -3.08
C THR A 89 -2.10 2.88 -3.68
N PHE A 90 -0.94 2.65 -3.07
CA PHE A 90 0.33 3.06 -3.65
C PHE A 90 0.57 2.42 -5.03
N GLY A 91 0.30 1.12 -5.17
CA GLY A 91 0.36 0.43 -6.45
C GLY A 91 -0.56 1.05 -7.50
N MET A 92 -1.81 1.36 -7.13
CA MET A 92 -2.77 2.04 -8.01
C MET A 92 -2.25 3.39 -8.47
N ASN A 93 -1.73 4.21 -7.55
CA ASN A 93 -1.22 5.54 -7.87
C ASN A 93 -0.05 5.48 -8.87
N LEU A 94 0.83 4.47 -8.75
CA LEU A 94 1.91 4.27 -9.71
C LEU A 94 1.40 3.86 -11.09
N VAL A 95 0.38 2.99 -11.14
CA VAL A 95 -0.27 2.60 -12.39
C VAL A 95 -0.90 3.82 -13.06
N ASP A 96 -1.65 4.64 -12.34
CA ASP A 96 -2.30 5.82 -12.89
C ASP A 96 -1.26 6.82 -13.44
N ALA A 97 -0.18 7.07 -12.68
CA ALA A 97 0.92 7.89 -13.15
C ALA A 97 1.60 7.32 -14.41
N GLY A 98 1.78 6.00 -14.46
CA GLY A 98 2.35 5.31 -15.61
C GLY A 98 1.45 5.37 -16.85
N LEU A 99 0.14 5.18 -16.70
CA LEU A 99 -0.83 5.27 -17.79
C LEU A 99 -0.86 6.66 -18.43
N ASN A 100 -0.71 7.73 -17.64
CA ASN A 100 -0.56 9.09 -18.17
C ASN A 100 0.67 9.21 -19.09
N LEU A 101 1.78 8.57 -18.73
CA LEU A 101 2.99 8.58 -19.56
C LEU A 101 2.82 7.73 -20.83
N VAL A 102 2.09 6.62 -20.75
CA VAL A 102 1.71 5.80 -21.92
C VAL A 102 0.85 6.62 -22.88
N GLY A 103 -0.14 7.36 -22.39
CA GLY A 103 -0.97 8.25 -23.21
C GLY A 103 -0.17 9.34 -23.93
N THR A 104 0.97 9.75 -23.37
CA THR A 104 1.92 10.68 -24.01
C THR A 104 3.00 9.99 -24.85
N ASN A 105 2.88 8.67 -25.09
CA ASN A 105 3.82 7.85 -25.86
C ASN A 105 5.26 7.84 -25.32
N LYS A 106 5.46 8.14 -24.03
CA LYS A 106 6.80 8.20 -23.39
C LYS A 106 7.31 6.86 -22.88
N VAL A 107 6.39 5.96 -22.52
CA VAL A 107 6.68 4.62 -22.01
C VAL A 107 5.65 3.63 -22.55
N THR A 108 5.98 2.35 -22.57
CA THR A 108 5.03 1.28 -22.93
C THR A 108 4.25 0.82 -21.70
N LEU A 109 3.10 0.19 -21.93
CA LEU A 109 2.29 -0.39 -20.86
C LEU A 109 3.06 -1.49 -20.09
N ASP A 110 3.81 -2.32 -20.82
CA ASP A 110 4.65 -3.38 -20.23
C ASP A 110 5.71 -2.81 -19.29
N TRP A 111 6.31 -1.68 -19.65
CA TRP A 111 7.29 -1.01 -18.81
C TRP A 111 6.67 -0.51 -17.50
N VAL A 112 5.46 0.06 -17.57
CA VAL A 112 4.72 0.50 -16.37
C VAL A 112 4.47 -0.68 -15.44
N PHE A 113 4.03 -1.82 -15.98
CA PHE A 113 3.76 -2.99 -15.16
C PHE A 113 5.01 -3.57 -14.52
N ASP A 114 6.13 -3.63 -15.25
CA ASP A 114 7.37 -4.12 -14.69
C ASP A 114 7.88 -3.19 -13.59
N MET A 115 7.78 -1.87 -13.80
CA MET A 115 8.10 -0.87 -12.80
C MET A 115 7.25 -1.03 -11.53
N VAL A 116 5.93 -1.15 -11.66
CA VAL A 116 5.02 -1.34 -10.52
C VAL A 116 5.30 -2.67 -9.81
N ARG A 117 5.48 -3.76 -10.58
CA ARG A 117 5.84 -5.08 -10.04
C ARG A 117 7.11 -4.99 -9.20
N SER A 118 8.15 -4.34 -9.72
CA SER A 118 9.44 -4.16 -9.04
C SER A 118 9.29 -3.32 -7.76
N ARG A 119 8.57 -2.20 -7.83
CA ARG A 119 8.33 -1.31 -6.68
C ARG A 119 7.49 -1.94 -5.58
N LEU A 120 6.56 -2.81 -5.94
CA LEU A 120 5.82 -3.62 -4.99
C LEU A 120 6.68 -4.83 -4.55
N GLY A 121 7.60 -5.34 -5.34
CA GLY A 121 8.26 -6.62 -5.05
C GLY A 121 7.30 -7.80 -5.22
N HIS A 122 6.39 -7.71 -6.20
CA HIS A 122 5.55 -8.83 -6.60
C HIS A 122 6.36 -9.80 -7.46
N THR A 123 6.30 -11.09 -7.13
CA THR A 123 6.93 -12.14 -7.94
C THR A 123 6.20 -12.36 -9.27
N SER A 124 4.89 -12.14 -9.29
CA SER A 124 4.05 -12.29 -10.48
C SER A 124 3.44 -10.97 -10.94
N ILE A 125 3.47 -10.77 -12.25
CA ILE A 125 2.82 -9.63 -12.92
C ILE A 125 1.29 -9.74 -12.90
N VAL A 126 0.74 -10.97 -12.74
CA VAL A 126 -0.70 -11.22 -12.66
C VAL A 126 -1.34 -10.49 -11.46
N THR A 127 -0.63 -10.43 -10.34
CA THR A 127 -1.05 -9.66 -9.15
C THR A 127 -1.13 -8.16 -9.43
N THR A 128 -0.26 -7.66 -10.31
CA THR A 128 -0.26 -6.26 -10.73
C THR A 128 -1.35 -5.98 -11.78
N ASN A 129 -1.67 -6.93 -12.66
CA ASN A 129 -2.75 -6.80 -13.65
C ASN A 129 -4.14 -6.64 -13.01
N ALA A 130 -4.34 -7.17 -11.80
CA ALA A 130 -5.58 -6.98 -11.04
C ALA A 130 -5.91 -5.48 -10.81
N TYR A 131 -4.89 -4.61 -10.75
CA TYR A 131 -5.06 -3.17 -10.58
C TYR A 131 -5.69 -2.50 -11.82
N LEU A 132 -5.29 -2.86 -13.05
CA LEU A 132 -5.97 -2.37 -14.26
C LEU A 132 -7.41 -2.85 -14.34
N ASN A 133 -7.64 -4.14 -14.05
CA ASN A 133 -8.98 -4.71 -14.07
C ASN A 133 -9.90 -4.02 -13.04
N PHE A 134 -9.35 -3.55 -11.92
CA PHE A 134 -10.09 -2.74 -10.97
C PHE A 134 -10.48 -1.36 -11.53
N ARG A 135 -9.55 -0.61 -12.15
CA ARG A 135 -9.87 0.69 -12.78
C ARG A 135 -10.86 0.55 -13.93
N GLY A 136 -10.66 -0.44 -14.80
CA GLY A 136 -11.56 -0.71 -15.91
C GLY A 136 -12.99 -0.99 -15.43
N ARG A 137 -13.14 -1.83 -14.41
CA ARG A 137 -14.46 -2.11 -13.80
C ARG A 137 -15.06 -0.89 -13.10
N LEU A 138 -14.25 -0.11 -12.38
CA LEU A 138 -14.71 1.09 -11.70
C LEU A 138 -15.19 2.14 -12.71
N ARG A 139 -14.45 2.34 -13.80
CA ARG A 139 -14.84 3.24 -14.89
C ARG A 139 -16.16 2.81 -15.52
N LEU A 140 -16.31 1.52 -15.86
CA LEU A 140 -17.57 0.99 -16.41
C LEU A 140 -18.75 1.18 -15.45
N ALA A 141 -18.53 0.97 -14.14
CA ALA A 141 -19.56 1.19 -13.13
C ALA A 141 -19.98 2.67 -13.04
N TYR A 142 -19.02 3.59 -13.06
CA TYR A 142 -19.31 5.03 -13.10
C TYR A 142 -20.05 5.44 -14.38
N GLU A 143 -19.59 4.98 -15.55
CA GLU A 143 -20.24 5.26 -16.83
C GLU A 143 -21.69 4.74 -16.84
N ALA A 144 -21.92 3.53 -16.34
CA ALA A 144 -23.26 2.95 -16.22
C ALA A 144 -24.16 3.77 -15.26
N GLN A 145 -23.62 4.20 -14.11
CA GLN A 145 -24.35 5.04 -13.16
C GLN A 145 -24.71 6.39 -13.78
N GLN A 146 -23.75 7.06 -14.43
CA GLN A 146 -23.96 8.35 -15.09
C GLN A 146 -25.02 8.25 -16.19
N HIS A 147 -24.98 7.20 -17.02
CA HIS A 147 -26.00 6.98 -18.04
C HIS A 147 -27.40 6.76 -17.44
N TRP A 148 -27.48 6.03 -16.33
CA TRP A 148 -28.75 5.82 -15.64
C TRP A 148 -29.30 7.11 -15.02
N GLU A 149 -28.45 7.90 -14.37
CA GLU A 149 -28.81 9.21 -13.83
C GLU A 149 -29.32 10.14 -14.94
N GLN A 150 -28.62 10.21 -16.08
CA GLN A 150 -29.06 10.98 -17.24
C GLN A 150 -30.44 10.53 -17.75
N GLU A 151 -30.70 9.23 -17.80
CA GLU A 151 -31.98 8.70 -18.23
C GLU A 151 -33.11 9.01 -17.24
N LEU A 152 -32.84 8.91 -15.93
CA LEU A 152 -33.77 9.35 -14.90
C LEU A 152 -34.07 10.84 -14.99
N HIS A 153 -33.07 11.68 -15.25
CA HIS A 153 -33.25 13.12 -15.43
C HIS A 153 -34.15 13.44 -16.64
N LYS A 154 -33.94 12.74 -17.78
CA LYS A 154 -34.82 12.87 -18.95
C LYS A 154 -36.26 12.47 -18.64
N LEU A 155 -36.46 11.32 -17.98
CA LEU A 155 -37.80 10.82 -17.60
C LEU A 155 -38.50 11.73 -16.59
N ALA A 156 -37.73 12.39 -15.70
CA ALA A 156 -38.25 13.34 -14.73
C ALA A 156 -38.49 14.75 -15.30
N GLY A 157 -38.08 15.02 -16.55
CA GLY A 157 -38.22 16.34 -17.17
C GLY A 157 -37.32 17.42 -16.57
N ILE A 158 -36.19 17.03 -15.97
CA ILE A 158 -35.22 17.95 -15.35
C ILE A 158 -34.10 18.21 -16.37
N GLU A 159 -33.97 19.45 -16.86
CA GLU A 159 -32.79 19.85 -17.65
C GLU A 159 -31.54 19.84 -16.76
N VAL A 160 -30.52 19.08 -17.18
CA VAL A 160 -29.23 19.02 -16.49
C VAL A 160 -28.32 20.07 -17.13
N ASP A 161 -28.08 21.18 -16.41
CA ASP A 161 -27.03 22.13 -16.77
C ASP A 161 -25.67 21.43 -16.65
N ASN A 162 -25.07 21.13 -17.80
CA ASN A 162 -23.71 20.61 -17.91
C ASN A 162 -22.70 21.73 -17.62
N GLU A 163 -22.65 22.20 -16.38
CA GLU A 163 -21.67 23.21 -15.95
C GLU A 163 -20.76 22.71 -14.82
N PHE A 164 -20.29 21.46 -14.90
CA PHE A 164 -19.09 21.07 -14.18
C PHE A 164 -18.28 20.09 -15.03
N ILE A 165 -17.20 20.60 -15.63
CA ILE A 165 -15.82 20.06 -15.57
C ILE A 165 -14.94 20.97 -16.47
N LYS A 166 -14.16 21.84 -15.82
CA LYS A 166 -12.83 22.24 -16.27
C LYS A 166 -11.82 21.53 -15.38
#